data_AF-A0A831K8K8-F1
#
_entry.id   AF-A0A831K8K8-F1
#
_cell.length_a   1.000
_cell.length_b   1.000
_cell.length_c   1.000
_cell.angle_alpha   90.00
_cell.angle_beta   90.00
_cell.angle_gamma   90.00
#
_symmetry.space_group_name_H-M   'P 1'
#
loop_
_entity.id
_entity.type
_entity.pdbx_description
1 polymer ?
#
loop_
_entity_poly.entity_id
_entity_poly.type
_entity_poly.pdbx_seq_one_letter_code
_entity_poly.pdbx_strand_id
1 'polypeptide(L)'
;MKDQKEISVIYKHYIPEDWIEELETAIKTTDVPFKKSKDEDKYYNFTGPELADIIIFIKDNPESIFLAPALYDIVKVSIVGLWKKLTSLNVKKMQSGETEAKQKKISVRYEDAQQRRVTINIEGDLDNDIIEEIVEEALEVIKTDKKEEFFQQPDFVDNSQGVKAMELKFNPETKVWEPENFGDIRRKMDDYQKWAEENFDS
;
A
#
# COMPACT_ATOMS: atom_id res chain seq x y z
N MET A 1 -25.20 -12.53 7.52
CA MET A 1 -23.95 -12.88 8.23
C MET A 1 -23.38 -11.57 8.77
N LYS A 2 -22.86 -11.53 10.00
CA LYS A 2 -22.26 -10.28 10.52
C LYS A 2 -21.02 -9.97 9.70
N ASP A 3 -20.96 -8.79 9.09
CA ASP A 3 -19.77 -8.25 8.45
C ASP A 3 -18.67 -8.18 9.51
N GLN A 4 -17.75 -9.15 9.49
CA GLN A 4 -16.65 -9.20 10.43
C GLN A 4 -15.52 -8.35 9.87
N LYS A 5 -15.27 -7.23 10.55
CA LYS A 5 -14.07 -6.41 10.43
C LYS A 5 -12.85 -7.33 10.42
N GLU A 6 -12.01 -7.27 9.39
CA GLU A 6 -10.83 -8.13 9.29
C GLU A 6 -9.61 -7.32 8.86
N ILE A 7 -8.49 -7.49 9.56
CA ILE A 7 -7.19 -6.99 9.13
C ILE A 7 -6.40 -8.18 8.57
N SER A 8 -5.98 -8.08 7.31
CA SER A 8 -5.14 -9.08 6.65
C SER A 8 -3.79 -8.46 6.27
N VAL A 9 -2.69 -9.11 6.62
CA VAL A 9 -1.34 -8.65 6.26
C VAL A 9 -0.70 -9.64 5.30
N ILE A 10 -0.30 -9.16 4.13
CA ILE A 10 0.49 -9.91 3.14
C ILE A 10 1.91 -9.35 3.14
N TYR A 11 2.93 -10.18 3.18
CA TYR A 11 4.32 -9.71 3.27
C TYR A 11 5.27 -10.64 2.52
N LYS A 12 6.32 -10.06 1.92
CA LYS A 12 7.28 -10.80 1.10
C LYS A 12 8.13 -11.77 1.93
N HIS A 13 8.60 -12.85 1.30
CA HIS A 13 9.36 -13.92 1.95
C HIS A 13 10.57 -13.49 2.80
N TYR A 14 11.23 -12.38 2.47
CA TYR A 14 12.39 -11.86 3.20
C TYR A 14 12.03 -11.01 4.42
N ILE A 15 10.76 -10.67 4.60
CA ILE A 15 10.29 -9.98 5.81
C ILE A 15 10.22 -11.02 6.95
N PRO A 16 10.91 -10.78 8.08
CA PRO A 16 10.83 -11.65 9.24
C PRO A 16 9.39 -11.77 9.77
N GLU A 17 8.97 -12.99 10.08
CA GLU A 17 7.59 -13.26 10.52
C GLU A 17 7.28 -12.67 11.91
N ASP A 18 8.27 -12.61 12.79
CA ASP A 18 8.19 -12.02 14.13
C ASP A 18 7.75 -10.55 14.08
N TRP A 19 8.10 -9.82 13.01
CA TRP A 19 7.64 -8.44 12.83
C TRP A 19 6.12 -8.34 12.67
N ILE A 20 5.51 -9.31 12.01
CA ILE A 20 4.07 -9.36 11.76
C ILE A 20 3.34 -9.94 12.99
N GLU A 21 3.99 -10.82 13.75
CA GLU A 21 3.46 -11.38 15.00
C GLU A 21 3.28 -10.33 16.10
N GLU A 22 4.15 -9.33 16.15
CA GLU A 22 3.98 -8.19 17.07
C GLU A 22 2.66 -7.44 16.79
N LEU A 23 2.37 -7.16 15.51
CA LEU A 23 1.12 -6.56 15.07
C LEU A 23 -0.09 -7.46 15.36
N GLU A 24 0.02 -8.77 15.07
CA GLU A 24 -1.02 -9.75 15.39
C GLU A 24 -1.37 -9.73 16.89
N THR A 25 -0.35 -9.70 17.74
CA THR A 25 -0.50 -9.70 19.20
C THR A 25 -1.17 -8.42 19.68
N ALA A 26 -0.78 -7.26 19.13
CA ALA A 26 -1.42 -5.99 19.44
C ALA A 26 -2.89 -5.99 19.03
N ILE A 27 -3.23 -6.47 17.83
CA ILE A 27 -4.62 -6.54 17.34
C ILE A 27 -5.46 -7.55 18.12
N LYS A 28 -4.90 -8.67 18.58
CA LYS A 28 -5.60 -9.67 19.42
C LYS A 28 -6.14 -9.09 20.73
N THR A 29 -5.66 -7.94 21.17
CA THR A 29 -6.25 -7.19 22.30
C THR A 29 -7.61 -6.55 21.96
N THR A 30 -8.01 -6.62 20.69
CA THR A 30 -9.28 -6.13 20.14
C THR A 30 -10.11 -7.29 19.58
N ASP A 31 -11.42 -7.09 19.39
CA ASP A 31 -12.34 -8.09 18.80
C ASP A 31 -12.22 -8.21 17.27
N VAL A 32 -11.12 -7.76 16.67
CA VAL A 32 -10.93 -7.75 15.21
C VAL A 32 -10.10 -8.97 14.78
N PRO A 33 -10.67 -9.87 13.95
CA PRO A 33 -9.93 -10.92 13.27
C PRO A 33 -8.66 -10.41 12.56
N PHE A 34 -7.55 -11.12 12.77
CA PHE A 34 -6.29 -10.90 12.10
C PHE A 34 -5.89 -12.11 11.25
N LYS A 35 -5.47 -11.88 10.01
CA LYS A 35 -4.90 -12.89 9.13
C LYS A 35 -3.54 -12.42 8.64
N LYS A 36 -2.59 -13.34 8.54
CA LYS A 36 -1.28 -13.09 7.93
C LYS A 36 -1.00 -14.11 6.83
N SER A 37 -0.40 -13.65 5.73
CA SER A 37 -0.01 -14.49 4.60
C SER A 37 1.38 -14.07 4.14
N LYS A 38 2.30 -15.04 4.08
CA LYS A 38 3.63 -14.82 3.56
C LYS A 38 3.65 -15.14 2.08
N ASP A 39 4.09 -14.18 1.28
CA ASP A 39 4.27 -14.32 -0.15
C ASP A 39 5.63 -14.98 -0.42
N GLU A 40 5.58 -16.29 -0.64
CA GLU A 40 6.74 -17.16 -0.91
C GLU A 40 7.22 -17.07 -2.37
N ASP A 41 6.45 -16.44 -3.27
CA ASP A 41 6.80 -16.36 -4.68
C ASP A 41 7.94 -15.36 -4.92
N LYS A 42 9.01 -15.84 -5.57
CA LYS A 42 10.22 -15.05 -5.88
C LYS A 42 10.12 -14.26 -7.18
N TYR A 43 9.11 -14.49 -8.02
CA TYR A 43 9.04 -13.96 -9.39
C TYR A 43 7.72 -13.22 -9.69
N TYR A 44 7.93 -12.03 -10.27
CA TYR A 44 7.02 -11.01 -10.77
C TYR A 44 5.78 -11.48 -11.54
N ASN A 45 4.61 -10.94 -11.17
CA ASN A 45 3.62 -10.47 -12.15
C ASN A 45 3.41 -8.95 -11.97
N PHE A 46 3.84 -8.18 -12.97
CA PHE A 46 3.84 -6.71 -13.00
C PHE A 46 2.47 -6.07 -13.27
N THR A 47 1.37 -6.69 -12.83
CA THR A 47 0.02 -6.16 -13.07
C THR A 47 -0.85 -6.29 -11.84
N GLY A 48 -0.43 -5.62 -10.76
CA GLY A 48 -1.27 -5.50 -9.58
C GLY A 48 -0.52 -5.33 -8.27
N PRO A 49 -1.20 -5.52 -7.13
CA PRO A 49 -0.80 -5.14 -5.77
C PRO A 49 0.54 -5.67 -5.23
N GLU A 50 1.28 -6.44 -6.00
CA GLU A 50 2.45 -7.22 -5.61
C GLU A 50 3.74 -6.38 -5.45
N LEU A 51 3.63 -5.06 -5.56
CA LEU A 51 4.75 -4.12 -5.58
C LEU A 51 5.25 -3.69 -4.19
N ALA A 52 4.50 -3.97 -3.12
CA ALA A 52 4.89 -3.61 -1.76
C ALA A 52 5.63 -4.74 -1.04
N ASP A 53 6.53 -4.38 -0.11
CA ASP A 53 7.17 -5.34 0.80
C ASP A 53 6.16 -5.91 1.80
N ILE A 54 5.23 -5.05 2.26
CA ILE A 54 4.16 -5.36 3.20
C ILE A 54 2.88 -4.67 2.74
N ILE A 55 1.78 -5.41 2.70
CA ILE A 55 0.44 -4.90 2.39
C ILE A 55 -0.46 -5.18 3.58
N ILE A 56 -1.07 -4.12 4.13
CA ILE A 56 -2.06 -4.20 5.20
C ILE A 56 -3.42 -3.94 4.58
N PHE A 57 -4.24 -4.97 4.48
CA PHE A 57 -5.61 -4.91 4.02
C PHE A 57 -6.56 -4.77 5.21
N ILE A 58 -7.46 -3.81 5.10
CA ILE A 58 -8.52 -3.54 6.07
C ILE A 58 -9.84 -3.81 5.35
N LYS A 59 -10.39 -5.00 5.60
CA LYS A 59 -11.62 -5.46 4.96
C LYS A 59 -12.82 -5.13 5.82
N ASP A 60 -13.93 -4.90 5.14
CA ASP A 60 -15.27 -4.79 5.70
C ASP A 60 -15.37 -3.70 6.80
N ASN A 61 -15.82 -2.52 6.38
CA ASN A 61 -16.10 -1.36 7.24
C ASN A 61 -14.84 -0.65 7.83
N PRO A 62 -13.89 -0.21 6.98
CA PRO A 62 -12.65 0.44 7.39
C PRO A 62 -12.88 1.73 8.19
N GLU A 63 -13.90 2.50 7.84
CA GLU A 63 -14.29 3.71 8.57
C GLU A 63 -14.60 3.39 10.03
N SER A 64 -15.33 2.30 10.30
CA SER A 64 -15.63 1.86 11.67
C SER A 64 -14.44 1.28 12.44
N ILE A 65 -13.36 0.91 11.74
CA ILE A 65 -12.08 0.47 12.33
C ILE A 65 -11.30 1.72 12.77
N PHE A 66 -11.22 2.72 11.90
CA PHE A 66 -10.53 3.98 12.19
C PHE A 66 -11.32 4.96 13.07
N LEU A 67 -12.62 4.72 13.28
CA LEU A 67 -13.41 5.39 14.31
C LEU A 67 -13.17 4.84 15.72
N ALA A 68 -12.58 3.64 15.86
CA ALA A 68 -12.21 3.07 17.17
C ALA A 68 -10.80 3.54 17.56
N PRO A 69 -10.63 4.42 18.58
CA PRO A 69 -9.34 5.05 18.86
C PRO A 69 -8.21 4.05 19.15
N ALA A 70 -8.50 3.00 19.94
CA ALA A 70 -7.50 1.99 20.27
C ALA A 70 -6.98 1.23 19.04
N LEU A 71 -7.86 0.92 18.08
CA LEU A 71 -7.48 0.20 16.87
C LEU A 71 -6.73 1.11 15.89
N TYR A 72 -7.15 2.38 15.80
CA TYR A 72 -6.44 3.42 15.07
C TYR A 72 -4.99 3.53 15.55
N ASP A 73 -4.78 3.66 16.87
CA ASP A 73 -3.45 3.79 17.48
C ASP A 73 -2.59 2.55 17.24
N ILE A 74 -3.16 1.35 17.40
CA ILE A 74 -2.47 0.08 17.14
C ILE A 74 -1.99 0.01 15.68
N VAL A 75 -2.85 0.35 14.72
CA VAL A 75 -2.51 0.32 13.29
C VAL A 75 -1.44 1.36 12.98
N LYS A 76 -1.59 2.60 13.47
CA LYS A 76 -0.61 3.68 13.29
C LYS A 76 0.78 3.29 13.80
N VAL A 77 0.88 2.91 15.07
CA VAL A 77 2.15 2.54 15.72
C VAL A 77 2.80 1.36 14.99
N SER A 78 1.98 0.41 14.54
CA SER A 78 2.48 -0.76 13.83
C SER A 78 3.01 -0.44 12.44
N ILE A 79 2.34 0.43 11.66
CA ILE A 79 2.84 0.88 10.36
C ILE A 79 4.17 1.62 10.53
N VAL A 80 4.26 2.53 11.52
CA VAL A 80 5.50 3.25 11.84
C VAL A 80 6.63 2.29 12.23
N GLY A 81 6.33 1.32 13.09
CA GLY A 81 7.30 0.30 13.53
C GLY A 81 7.78 -0.59 12.37
N LEU A 82 6.85 -1.06 11.53
CA LEU A 82 7.16 -1.84 10.35
C LEU A 82 8.00 -1.05 9.35
N TRP A 83 7.70 0.24 9.13
CA TRP A 83 8.51 1.10 8.27
C TRP A 83 9.94 1.21 8.77
N LYS A 84 10.13 1.55 10.05
CA LYS A 84 11.48 1.68 10.67
C LYS A 84 12.28 0.38 10.58
N LYS A 85 11.63 -0.76 10.82
CA LYS A 85 12.25 -2.08 10.66
C LYS A 85 12.61 -2.34 9.19
N LEU A 86 11.70 -2.07 8.27
CA LEU A 86 11.92 -2.23 6.82
C LEU A 86 13.08 -1.36 6.33
N THR A 87 13.15 -0.08 6.71
CA THR A 87 14.23 0.86 6.34
C THR A 87 15.59 0.46 6.93
N SER A 88 15.61 -0.21 8.09
CA SER A 88 16.84 -0.79 8.66
C SER A 88 17.31 -2.08 7.95
N LEU A 89 16.44 -2.75 7.18
CA LEU A 89 16.77 -4.01 6.55
C LEU A 89 17.68 -3.77 5.34
N ASN A 90 18.88 -4.36 5.38
CA ASN A 90 19.83 -4.34 4.27
C ASN A 90 19.40 -5.35 3.20
N VAL A 91 18.39 -5.00 2.39
CA VAL A 91 18.00 -5.79 1.23
C VAL A 91 19.04 -5.56 0.11
N LYS A 92 20.16 -6.28 0.14
CA LYS A 92 21.09 -6.30 -0.98
C LYS A 92 20.58 -7.30 -2.03
N LYS A 93 20.18 -6.85 -3.22
CA LYS A 93 20.12 -7.76 -4.38
C LYS A 93 21.56 -8.08 -4.80
N MET A 94 21.90 -9.35 -4.87
CA MET A 94 23.04 -9.80 -5.68
C MET A 94 22.52 -10.17 -7.06
N GLN A 95 22.47 -9.22 -7.99
CA GLN A 95 22.47 -9.52 -9.42
C GLN A 95 23.39 -8.53 -10.14
N SER A 96 24.37 -9.07 -10.86
CA SER A 96 25.14 -8.40 -11.92
C SER A 96 25.77 -7.02 -11.61
N GLY A 97 26.34 -6.82 -10.42
CA GLY A 97 27.30 -5.73 -10.20
C GLY A 97 26.74 -4.31 -10.03
N GLU A 98 25.42 -4.12 -10.16
CA GLU A 98 24.75 -2.85 -9.86
C GLU A 98 23.82 -3.01 -8.66
N THR A 99 24.03 -2.17 -7.65
CA THR A 99 23.24 -2.17 -6.42
C THR A 99 22.06 -1.21 -6.61
N GLU A 100 20.97 -1.68 -7.20
CA GLU A 100 19.72 -0.92 -7.13
C GLU A 100 19.11 -1.11 -5.74
N ALA A 101 18.98 -0.01 -4.99
CA ALA A 101 18.21 -0.01 -3.75
C ALA A 101 16.76 -0.33 -4.11
N LYS A 102 16.28 -1.52 -3.71
CA LYS A 102 14.86 -1.84 -3.82
C LYS A 102 14.09 -0.77 -3.04
N GLN A 103 13.24 -0.01 -3.72
CA GLN A 103 12.39 0.96 -3.03
C GLN A 103 11.52 0.21 -2.04
N LYS A 104 11.64 0.60 -0.78
CA LYS A 104 10.89 0.04 0.33
C LYS A 104 9.49 0.60 0.29
N LYS A 105 8.49 -0.25 0.44
CA LYS A 105 7.08 0.10 0.26
C LYS A 105 6.19 -0.66 1.23
N ILE A 106 5.39 0.08 1.98
CA ILE A 106 4.25 -0.43 2.74
C ILE A 106 2.98 0.13 2.11
N SER A 107 2.03 -0.75 1.78
CA SER A 107 0.73 -0.35 1.25
C SER A 107 -0.36 -0.61 2.28
N VAL A 108 -1.18 0.40 2.56
CA VAL A 108 -2.43 0.24 3.33
C VAL A 108 -3.58 0.26 2.35
N ARG A 109 -4.41 -0.78 2.35
CA ARG A 109 -5.52 -0.92 1.41
C ARG A 109 -6.83 -1.20 2.11
N TYR A 110 -7.88 -0.60 1.59
CA TYR A 110 -9.25 -0.89 2.01
C TYR A 110 -10.23 -0.77 0.85
N GLU A 111 -11.43 -1.27 1.07
CA GLU A 111 -12.59 -1.05 0.22
C GLU A 111 -13.59 -0.20 1.01
N ASP A 112 -14.05 0.90 0.40
CA ASP A 112 -14.99 1.81 1.06
C ASP A 112 -16.45 1.32 0.96
N ALA A 113 -17.38 2.08 1.55
CA ALA A 113 -18.79 1.74 1.54
C ALA A 113 -19.43 1.68 0.13
N GLN A 114 -18.77 2.26 -0.88
CA GLN A 114 -19.20 2.24 -2.28
C GLN A 114 -18.51 1.13 -3.09
N GLN A 115 -17.83 0.19 -2.43
CA GLN A 115 -17.05 -0.88 -3.07
C GLN A 115 -15.89 -0.35 -3.94
N ARG A 116 -15.38 0.85 -3.63
CA ARG A 116 -14.20 1.41 -4.30
C ARG A 116 -12.96 1.04 -3.51
N ARG A 117 -11.92 0.62 -4.23
CA ARG A 117 -10.63 0.26 -3.65
C ARG A 117 -9.76 1.49 -3.51
N VAL A 118 -9.20 1.71 -2.33
CA VAL A 118 -8.21 2.76 -2.07
C VAL A 118 -6.95 2.10 -1.55
N THR A 119 -5.81 2.42 -2.16
CA THR A 119 -4.49 2.01 -1.69
C THR A 119 -3.68 3.25 -1.36
N ILE A 120 -3.08 3.27 -0.17
CA ILE A 120 -2.14 4.31 0.25
C ILE A 120 -0.75 3.68 0.29
N ASN A 121 0.17 4.22 -0.50
CA ASN A 121 1.52 3.72 -0.69
C ASN A 121 2.51 4.61 0.07
N ILE A 122 3.08 4.07 1.15
CA ILE A 122 4.22 4.66 1.87
C ILE A 122 5.47 4.06 1.23
N GLU A 123 6.20 4.84 0.44
CA GLU A 123 7.37 4.37 -0.30
C GLU A 123 8.45 5.44 -0.45
N GLY A 124 9.66 5.00 -0.77
CA GLY A 124 10.81 5.87 -1.01
C GLY A 124 11.78 5.94 0.19
N ASP A 125 12.64 6.95 0.18
CA ASP A 125 13.62 7.21 1.24
C ASP A 125 13.07 8.25 2.21
N LEU A 126 12.04 7.86 2.97
CA LEU A 126 11.39 8.73 3.94
C LEU A 126 12.16 8.70 5.25
N ASP A 127 12.44 9.88 5.80
CA ASP A 127 13.11 10.03 7.09
C ASP A 127 12.26 9.41 8.23
N ASN A 128 12.94 8.74 9.15
CA ASN A 128 12.33 8.16 10.34
C ASN A 128 11.74 9.22 11.28
N ASP A 129 12.17 10.47 11.15
CA ASP A 129 11.66 11.58 11.95
C ASP A 129 10.29 12.10 11.46
N ILE A 130 9.96 11.91 10.18
CA ILE A 130 8.69 12.38 9.58
C ILE A 130 7.66 11.27 9.36
N ILE A 131 8.06 10.00 9.48
CA ILE A 131 7.16 8.87 9.18
C ILE A 131 5.89 8.86 10.03
N GLU A 132 5.97 9.31 11.28
CA GLU A 132 4.80 9.33 12.17
C GLU A 132 3.74 10.33 11.68
N GLU A 133 4.17 11.49 11.18
CA GLU A 133 3.31 12.50 10.55
C GLU A 133 2.72 11.96 9.25
N ILE A 134 3.54 11.34 8.39
CA ILE A 134 3.09 10.75 7.12
C ILE A 134 2.03 9.67 7.35
N VAL A 135 2.23 8.79 8.35
CA VAL A 135 1.27 7.73 8.67
C VAL A 135 -0.01 8.31 9.26
N GLU A 136 0.07 9.34 10.13
CA GLU A 136 -1.12 10.03 10.63
C GLU A 136 -1.95 10.59 9.47
N GLU A 137 -1.32 11.34 8.55
CA GLU A 137 -1.98 11.90 7.38
C GLU A 137 -2.58 10.81 6.47
N ALA A 138 -1.85 9.71 6.24
CA ALA A 138 -2.35 8.57 5.49
C ALA A 138 -3.66 8.06 6.09
N LEU A 139 -3.68 7.80 7.40
CA LEU A 139 -4.86 7.28 8.08
C LEU A 139 -5.99 8.33 8.17
N GLU A 140 -5.67 9.62 8.24
CA GLU A 140 -6.67 10.69 8.12
C GLU A 140 -7.35 10.69 6.74
N VAL A 141 -6.62 10.47 5.66
CA VAL A 141 -7.21 10.34 4.31
C VAL A 141 -8.22 9.18 4.27
N ILE A 142 -7.95 8.09 4.99
CA ILE A 142 -8.90 6.98 5.11
C ILE A 142 -10.14 7.38 5.89
N LYS A 143 -9.94 8.09 7.02
CA LYS A 143 -10.99 8.49 7.97
C LYS A 143 -11.92 9.59 7.43
N THR A 144 -11.49 10.34 6.43
CA THR A 144 -12.20 11.52 5.92
C THR A 144 -12.73 11.32 4.50
N ASP A 145 -13.49 12.30 4.02
CA ASP A 145 -14.02 12.33 2.65
C ASP A 145 -13.03 12.92 1.63
N LYS A 146 -11.76 13.14 2.01
CA LYS A 146 -10.71 13.67 1.11
C LYS A 146 -10.58 12.86 -0.19
N LYS A 147 -10.86 11.56 -0.13
CA LYS A 147 -10.85 10.65 -1.29
C LYS A 147 -11.92 10.95 -2.35
N GLU A 148 -13.03 11.61 -1.99
CA GLU A 148 -14.15 11.84 -2.91
C GLU A 148 -13.77 12.75 -4.08
N GLU A 149 -12.94 13.77 -3.83
CA GLU A 149 -12.48 14.70 -4.87
C GLU A 149 -11.62 13.98 -5.92
N PHE A 150 -10.80 13.02 -5.50
CA PHE A 150 -9.98 12.23 -6.41
C PHE A 150 -10.82 11.26 -7.25
N PHE A 151 -11.83 10.62 -6.66
CA PHE A 151 -12.71 9.70 -7.38
C PHE A 151 -13.58 10.37 -8.46
N GLN A 152 -13.71 11.70 -8.42
CA GLN A 152 -14.38 12.47 -9.47
C GLN A 152 -13.51 12.70 -10.71
N GLN A 153 -12.20 12.44 -10.63
CA GLN A 153 -11.24 12.67 -11.71
C GLN A 153 -10.89 11.35 -12.41
N PRO A 154 -11.30 11.13 -13.68
CA PRO A 154 -11.11 9.85 -14.37
C PRO A 154 -9.64 9.43 -14.54
N ASP A 155 -8.73 10.39 -14.63
CA ASP A 155 -7.29 10.11 -14.77
C ASP A 155 -6.66 9.55 -13.50
N PHE A 156 -7.30 9.73 -12.35
CA PHE A 156 -6.84 9.26 -11.03
C PHE A 156 -7.47 7.93 -10.62
N VAL A 157 -8.38 7.40 -11.43
CA VAL A 157 -9.12 6.18 -11.13
C VAL A 157 -8.83 5.12 -12.18
N ASP A 158 -8.29 3.99 -11.73
CA ASP A 158 -8.30 2.78 -12.51
C ASP A 158 -9.69 2.14 -12.44
N ASN A 159 -10.26 1.85 -13.61
CA ASN A 159 -11.53 1.15 -13.74
C ASN A 159 -11.33 -0.25 -14.36
N SER A 160 -10.08 -0.70 -14.47
CA SER A 160 -9.76 -2.04 -14.92
C SER A 160 -10.37 -3.09 -13.98
N GLN A 161 -10.63 -4.29 -14.49
CA GLN A 161 -11.15 -5.41 -13.70
C GLN A 161 -12.53 -5.16 -13.04
N GLY A 162 -13.28 -4.14 -13.48
CA GLY A 162 -14.63 -3.87 -12.99
C GLY A 162 -14.70 -3.26 -11.59
N VAL A 163 -13.57 -2.85 -11.02
CA VAL A 163 -13.50 -2.17 -9.70
C VAL A 163 -12.91 -0.78 -9.90
N LYS A 164 -13.52 0.23 -9.28
CA LYS A 164 -12.94 1.57 -9.19
C LYS A 164 -11.83 1.55 -8.15
N ALA A 165 -10.59 1.72 -8.61
CA ALA A 165 -9.41 1.71 -7.77
C ALA A 165 -8.67 3.05 -7.86
N MET A 166 -8.16 3.51 -6.73
CA MET A 166 -7.27 4.65 -6.62
C MET A 166 -6.04 4.25 -5.82
N GLU A 167 -4.88 4.75 -6.22
CA GLU A 167 -3.64 4.65 -5.46
C GLU A 167 -3.15 6.05 -5.11
N LEU A 168 -2.79 6.26 -3.83
CA LEU A 168 -2.24 7.51 -3.33
C LEU A 168 -0.79 7.29 -2.92
N LYS A 169 0.08 8.22 -3.28
CA LYS A 169 1.50 8.23 -2.91
C LYS A 169 1.85 9.54 -2.24
N PHE A 170 2.69 9.47 -1.22
CA PHE A 170 3.21 10.68 -0.56
C PHE A 170 4.26 11.35 -1.44
N ASN A 171 4.12 12.65 -1.67
CA ASN A 171 5.12 13.47 -2.34
C ASN A 171 5.99 14.19 -1.28
N PRO A 172 7.28 13.83 -1.10
CA PRO A 172 8.12 14.45 -0.08
C PRO A 172 8.41 15.92 -0.29
N GLU A 173 8.35 16.42 -1.54
CA GLU A 173 8.62 17.82 -1.86
C GLU A 173 7.46 18.72 -1.47
N THR A 174 6.23 18.28 -1.79
CA THR A 174 5.00 19.04 -1.55
C THR A 174 4.35 18.71 -0.20
N LYS A 175 4.79 17.61 0.43
CA LYS A 175 4.24 17.05 1.68
C LYS A 175 2.73 16.78 1.60
N VAL A 176 2.26 16.32 0.44
CA VAL A 176 0.86 15.96 0.24
C VAL A 176 0.73 14.57 -0.37
N TRP A 177 -0.41 13.94 -0.09
CA TRP A 177 -0.82 12.71 -0.74
C TRP A 177 -1.41 13.01 -2.12
N GLU A 178 -0.77 12.47 -3.16
CA GLU A 178 -1.16 12.68 -4.55
C GLU A 178 -1.65 11.36 -5.15
N PRO A 179 -2.72 11.37 -5.97
CA PRO A 179 -3.16 10.18 -6.66
C PRO A 179 -2.23 9.82 -7.81
N GLU A 180 -2.07 8.51 -8.05
CA GLU A 180 -1.41 8.04 -9.26
C GLU A 180 -2.24 8.42 -10.50
N ASN A 181 -1.58 9.03 -11.49
CA ASN A 181 -2.21 9.38 -12.76
C ASN A 181 -2.24 8.17 -13.70
N PHE A 182 -3.29 7.36 -13.59
CA PHE A 182 -3.53 6.21 -14.47
C PHE A 182 -3.74 6.60 -15.93
N GLY A 183 -4.25 7.81 -16.21
CA GLY A 183 -4.33 8.34 -17.58
C GLY A 183 -2.96 8.41 -18.26
N ASP A 184 -1.98 8.97 -17.55
CA ASP A 184 -0.60 9.06 -18.03
C ASP A 184 0.12 7.71 -18.05
N ILE A 185 -0.13 6.84 -17.06
CA ILE A 185 0.43 5.48 -17.04
C ILE A 185 -0.03 4.68 -18.27
N ARG A 186 -1.34 4.70 -18.57
CA ARG A 186 -1.89 4.04 -19.77
C ARG A 186 -1.26 4.59 -21.05
N ARG A 187 -1.18 5.92 -21.18
CA ARG A 187 -0.56 6.55 -22.36
C ARG A 187 0.89 6.11 -22.55
N LYS A 188 1.68 6.10 -21.48
CA LYS A 188 3.08 5.65 -21.51
C LYS A 188 3.20 4.17 -21.90
N MET A 189 2.31 3.31 -21.41
CA MET A 189 2.27 1.90 -21.78
C MET A 189 1.94 1.73 -23.26
N ASP A 190 0.93 2.44 -23.78
CA ASP A 190 0.54 2.41 -25.19
C ASP A 190 1.69 2.90 -26.10
N ASP A 191 2.39 3.97 -25.70
CA ASP A 191 3.54 4.49 -26.43
C ASP A 191 4.72 3.50 -26.44
N TYR A 192 4.97 2.85 -25.30
CA TYR A 192 5.99 1.80 -25.21
C TYR A 192 5.66 0.59 -26.08
N GLN A 193 4.40 0.14 -26.10
CA GLN A 193 3.96 -0.97 -26.94
C GLN A 193 4.17 -0.66 -28.43
N LYS A 194 3.74 0.53 -28.88
CA LYS A 194 3.96 0.96 -30.27
C LYS A 194 5.45 1.01 -30.62
N TRP A 195 6.27 1.59 -29.75
CA TRP A 195 7.71 1.62 -29.96
C TRP A 195 8.31 0.21 -30.03
N ALA A 196 7.88 -0.71 -29.17
CA ALA A 196 8.36 -2.08 -29.16
C ALA A 196 7.97 -2.84 -30.44
N GLU A 197 6.73 -2.68 -30.91
CA GLU A 197 6.25 -3.23 -32.19
C GLU A 197 7.06 -2.68 -33.38
N GLU A 198 7.41 -1.39 -33.36
CA GLU A 198 8.21 -0.76 -34.43
C GLU A 198 9.70 -1.16 -34.44
N ASN A 199 10.26 -1.60 -33.30
CA ASN A 199 11.70 -1.78 -33.14
C ASN A 199 12.14 -3.23 -32.86
N PHE A 200 11.23 -4.14 -32.52
CA PHE A 200 11.56 -5.54 -32.21
C PHE A 200 10.81 -6.59 -33.04
N ASP A 201 9.76 -6.23 -33.78
CA ASP A 201 9.16 -7.09 -34.81
C ASP A 201 9.82 -6.81 -36.18
N SER A 202 11.04 -7.32 -36.37
CA SER A 202 11.72 -7.43 -37.67
C SER A 202 12.50 -8.75 -37.79
#